data_AF-A0A2A2FCP3-F1
#
_entry.id   AF-A0A2A2FCP3-F1
#
_cell.length_a   1.000
_cell.length_b   1.000
_cell.length_c   1.000
_cell.angle_alpha   90.00
_cell.angle_beta   90.00
_cell.angle_gamma   90.00
#
_symmetry.space_group_name_H-M   'P 1'
#
loop_
_entity.id
_entity.type
_entity.pdbx_description
1 polymer ?
#
loop_
_entity_poly.entity_id
_entity_poly.type
_entity_poly.pdbx_seq_one_letter_code
_entity_poly.pdbx_strand_id
1 'polypeptide(L)'
;MRNQETIIVGAPRSGTNMLRDALTSLEGISTWPCDEINYIWRHGNVRYPSDEIPAENATEPVTRYIRGCFNSMARRTGAKTLVEKTCANCLRVPFVDRVVPEARYIYIVRDGIDATGSARQRWTAGLDIPYLLEKVRFVPVSDLPYYAFRYFWARLFRLVSREKRLAFWGPALDNMQAILRNHSLNEVCALQWQRCVDKADEALSRMPEGKVLRVSYETFVREPEAEMRRILSFMGHDEVPDDAIANAVAGVSSKTIGKGRKALGDDEVAHLEALVSSSLQRYGYL
;
A
#
# COMPACT_ATOMS: atom_id res chain seq x y z
N MET A 1 -10.12 -25.61 -7.71
CA MET A 1 -10.27 -24.36 -8.48
C MET A 1 -9.07 -23.48 -8.18
N ARG A 2 -8.57 -22.69 -9.14
CA ARG A 2 -7.56 -21.66 -8.85
C ARG A 2 -8.26 -20.49 -8.17
N ASN A 3 -7.73 -20.04 -7.04
CA ASN A 3 -8.26 -18.87 -6.33
C ASN A 3 -8.01 -17.61 -7.14
N GLN A 4 -8.89 -16.63 -7.01
CA GLN A 4 -8.68 -15.32 -7.63
C GLN A 4 -7.74 -14.50 -6.76
N GLU A 5 -6.75 -13.88 -7.38
CA GLU A 5 -5.82 -12.98 -6.69
C GLU A 5 -6.23 -11.53 -6.97
N THR A 6 -6.43 -10.75 -5.92
CA THR A 6 -6.76 -9.32 -6.02
C THR A 6 -5.72 -8.51 -5.26
N ILE A 7 -5.10 -7.54 -5.94
CA ILE A 7 -4.06 -6.70 -5.36
C ILE A 7 -4.60 -5.29 -5.20
N ILE A 8 -4.65 -4.82 -3.95
CA ILE A 8 -4.99 -3.43 -3.64
C ILE A 8 -3.74 -2.58 -3.80
N VAL A 9 -3.77 -1.66 -4.74
CA VAL A 9 -2.73 -0.67 -4.99
C VAL A 9 -3.21 0.68 -4.49
N GLY A 10 -2.35 1.40 -3.78
CA GLY A 10 -2.64 2.76 -3.35
C GLY A 10 -1.48 3.33 -2.55
N ALA A 11 -1.30 4.64 -2.63
CA ALA A 11 -0.30 5.33 -1.82
C ALA A 11 -0.65 5.16 -0.32
N PRO A 12 0.34 5.14 0.58
CA PRO A 12 0.08 5.12 2.02
C PRO A 12 -0.92 6.21 2.42
N ARG A 13 -1.80 5.90 3.37
CA ARG A 13 -2.86 6.80 3.86
C ARG A 13 -3.99 7.09 2.87
N SER A 14 -4.09 6.35 1.76
CA SER A 14 -5.22 6.45 0.80
C SER A 14 -6.40 5.53 1.12
N GLY A 15 -6.50 4.98 2.34
CA GLY A 15 -7.59 4.08 2.72
C GLY A 15 -7.41 2.60 2.33
N THR A 16 -6.20 2.18 1.95
CA THR A 16 -5.91 0.79 1.54
C THR A 16 -6.22 -0.25 2.62
N ASN A 17 -5.94 0.04 3.90
CA ASN A 17 -6.28 -0.86 5.01
C ASN A 17 -7.79 -0.96 5.21
N MET A 18 -8.49 0.18 5.23
CA MET A 18 -9.95 0.22 5.37
C MET A 18 -10.62 -0.62 4.28
N LEU A 19 -10.17 -0.47 3.02
CA LEU A 19 -10.71 -1.24 1.90
C LEU A 19 -10.42 -2.73 2.05
N ARG A 20 -9.17 -3.12 2.38
CA ARG A 20 -8.81 -4.51 2.66
C ARG A 20 -9.71 -5.10 3.74
N ASP A 21 -9.83 -4.41 4.87
CA ASP A 21 -10.54 -4.92 6.04
C ASP A 21 -12.03 -5.12 5.74
N ALA A 22 -12.67 -4.16 5.07
CA ALA A 22 -14.06 -4.28 4.63
C ALA A 22 -14.27 -5.41 3.61
N LEU A 23 -13.33 -5.64 2.67
CA LEU A 23 -13.42 -6.77 1.75
C LEU A 23 -13.28 -8.11 2.49
N THR A 24 -12.34 -8.20 3.42
CA THR A 24 -11.99 -9.45 4.11
C THR A 24 -12.93 -9.80 5.27
N SER A 25 -13.89 -8.94 5.60
CA SER A 25 -15.00 -9.30 6.49
C SER A 25 -16.09 -10.11 5.80
N LEU A 26 -16.06 -10.19 4.46
CA LEU A 26 -17.02 -10.96 3.67
C LEU A 26 -16.56 -12.41 3.50
N GLU A 27 -17.53 -13.33 3.48
CA GLU A 27 -17.25 -14.75 3.32
C GLU A 27 -16.55 -15.05 1.99
N GLY A 28 -15.58 -15.95 2.01
CA GLY A 28 -14.83 -16.36 0.82
C GLY A 28 -13.75 -15.37 0.36
N ILE A 29 -13.62 -14.20 0.99
CA ILE A 29 -12.54 -13.25 0.76
C ILE A 29 -11.58 -13.29 1.96
N SER A 30 -10.27 -13.40 1.72
CA SER A 30 -9.28 -13.44 2.81
C SER A 30 -8.01 -12.67 2.46
N THR A 31 -7.18 -12.45 3.47
CA THR A 31 -5.86 -11.79 3.36
C THR A 31 -4.86 -12.50 4.28
N TRP A 32 -3.60 -12.10 4.22
CA TRP A 32 -2.60 -12.50 5.21
C TRP A 32 -2.96 -11.96 6.60
N PRO A 33 -2.71 -12.72 7.69
CA PRO A 33 -2.93 -12.24 9.06
C PRO A 33 -1.77 -11.33 9.51
N CYS A 34 -1.54 -10.27 8.75
CA CYS A 34 -0.64 -9.15 9.03
C CYS A 34 -1.02 -7.95 8.15
N ASP A 35 -0.51 -6.77 8.50
CA ASP A 35 -0.86 -5.57 7.74
C ASP A 35 -0.35 -5.57 6.30
N GLU A 36 0.87 -6.06 6.07
CA GLU A 36 1.50 -6.08 4.76
C GLU A 36 2.59 -7.16 4.73
N ILE A 37 2.87 -7.66 3.53
CA ILE A 37 3.84 -8.75 3.31
C ILE A 37 5.05 -8.27 2.52
N ASN A 38 5.50 -7.03 2.73
CA ASN A 38 6.62 -6.48 1.97
C ASN A 38 7.87 -7.39 2.03
N TYR A 39 8.09 -8.11 3.13
CA TYR A 39 9.18 -9.08 3.24
C TYR A 39 9.07 -10.24 2.22
N ILE A 40 7.87 -10.73 1.94
CA ILE A 40 7.62 -11.75 0.91
C ILE A 40 7.91 -11.16 -0.46
N TRP A 41 7.38 -9.96 -0.76
CA TRP A 41 7.59 -9.30 -2.05
C TRP A 41 9.06 -8.95 -2.33
N ARG A 42 9.83 -8.63 -1.29
CA ARG A 42 11.26 -8.33 -1.38
C ARG A 42 12.13 -9.57 -1.43
N HIS A 43 11.57 -10.78 -1.34
CA HIS A 43 12.35 -12.00 -1.37
C HIS A 43 13.20 -12.09 -2.65
N GLY A 44 14.47 -12.51 -2.50
CA GLY A 44 15.46 -12.50 -3.58
C GLY A 44 15.93 -11.09 -4.03
N ASN A 45 15.33 -10.03 -3.50
CA ASN A 45 15.62 -8.63 -3.81
C ASN A 45 15.89 -7.80 -2.54
N VAL A 46 16.21 -8.43 -1.42
CA VAL A 46 16.35 -7.76 -0.12
C VAL A 46 17.43 -6.66 -0.12
N ARG A 47 18.45 -6.81 -0.97
CA ARG A 47 19.54 -5.84 -1.16
C ARG A 47 19.21 -4.71 -2.15
N TYR A 48 18.09 -4.77 -2.87
CA TYR A 48 17.66 -3.65 -3.70
C TYR A 48 17.42 -2.42 -2.80
N PRO A 49 17.96 -1.24 -3.14
CA PRO A 49 18.05 -0.13 -2.18
C PRO A 49 16.70 0.46 -1.76
N SER A 50 15.68 0.33 -2.60
CA SER A 50 14.35 0.92 -2.44
C SER A 50 13.23 -0.11 -2.61
N ASP A 51 11.97 0.32 -2.54
CA ASP A 51 10.81 -0.51 -2.90
C ASP A 51 10.44 -0.41 -4.40
N GLU A 52 11.15 0.40 -5.19
CA GLU A 52 11.00 0.55 -6.65
C GLU A 52 11.64 -0.62 -7.41
N ILE A 53 11.32 -1.85 -7.01
CA ILE A 53 11.92 -3.06 -7.58
C ILE A 53 11.52 -3.18 -9.06
N PRO A 54 12.48 -3.26 -9.99
CA PRO A 54 12.20 -3.38 -11.43
C PRO A 54 11.53 -4.71 -11.78
N ALA A 55 10.85 -4.77 -12.93
CA ALA A 55 10.14 -5.98 -13.33
C ALA A 55 11.10 -7.13 -13.63
N GLU A 56 12.30 -6.84 -14.13
CA GLU A 56 13.34 -7.81 -14.50
C GLU A 56 13.83 -8.63 -13.29
N ASN A 57 13.68 -8.07 -12.09
CA ASN A 57 14.01 -8.72 -10.83
C ASN A 57 12.99 -9.78 -10.39
N ALA A 58 11.84 -9.91 -11.07
CA ALA A 58 10.89 -11.02 -10.90
C ALA A 58 11.39 -12.27 -11.66
N THR A 59 12.58 -12.74 -11.25
CA THR A 59 13.19 -13.96 -11.81
C THR A 59 12.38 -15.19 -11.45
N GLU A 60 12.56 -16.29 -12.21
CA GLU A 60 11.85 -17.54 -11.99
C GLU A 60 11.92 -18.06 -10.53
N PRO A 61 13.09 -18.07 -9.83
CA PRO A 61 13.14 -18.45 -8.41
C PRO A 61 12.33 -17.51 -7.49
N VAL A 62 12.38 -16.20 -7.74
CA VAL A 62 11.65 -15.18 -6.96
C VAL A 62 10.15 -15.36 -7.14
N THR A 63 9.70 -15.47 -8.39
CA THR A 63 8.30 -15.69 -8.75
C THR A 63 7.78 -16.98 -8.11
N ARG A 64 8.53 -18.08 -8.23
CA ARG A 64 8.14 -19.37 -7.63
C ARG A 64 7.96 -19.28 -6.12
N TYR A 65 8.87 -18.60 -5.42
CA TYR A 65 8.77 -18.42 -3.96
C TYR A 65 7.51 -17.65 -3.57
N ILE A 66 7.32 -16.45 -4.16
CA ILE A 66 6.20 -15.57 -3.81
C ILE A 66 4.88 -16.28 -4.13
N ARG A 67 4.76 -16.90 -5.32
CA ARG A 67 3.56 -17.69 -5.68
C ARG A 67 3.35 -18.88 -4.74
N GLY A 68 4.41 -19.51 -4.25
CA GLY A 68 4.33 -20.53 -3.21
C GLY A 68 3.70 -20.03 -1.92
N CYS A 69 4.02 -18.81 -1.49
CA CYS A 69 3.40 -18.16 -0.33
C CYS A 69 1.91 -17.88 -0.55
N PHE A 70 1.53 -17.36 -1.72
CA PHE A 70 0.13 -17.14 -2.12
C PHE A 70 -0.65 -18.45 -2.11
N ASN A 71 -0.14 -19.49 -2.80
CA ASN A 71 -0.75 -20.82 -2.84
C ASN A 71 -0.87 -21.47 -1.45
N SER A 72 0.08 -21.21 -0.56
CA SER A 72 0.02 -21.68 0.84
C SER A 72 -1.10 -20.96 1.61
N MET A 73 -1.19 -19.64 1.46
CA MET A 73 -2.21 -18.84 2.13
C MET A 73 -3.61 -19.21 1.65
N ALA A 74 -3.81 -19.25 0.33
CA ALA A 74 -5.02 -19.72 -0.34
C ALA A 74 -5.53 -21.07 0.18
N ARG A 75 -4.63 -22.06 0.31
CA ARG A 75 -4.97 -23.39 0.85
C ARG A 75 -5.31 -23.35 2.34
N ARG A 76 -4.62 -22.52 3.11
CA ARG A 76 -4.82 -22.40 4.57
C ARG A 76 -6.15 -21.76 4.90
N THR A 77 -6.57 -20.74 4.14
CA THR A 77 -7.81 -20.00 4.40
C THR A 77 -9.02 -20.60 3.69
N GLY A 78 -8.80 -21.39 2.62
CA GLY A 78 -9.90 -21.88 1.79
C GLY A 78 -10.61 -20.77 1.01
N ALA A 79 -9.99 -19.59 0.86
CA ALA A 79 -10.60 -18.42 0.26
C ALA A 79 -10.93 -18.64 -1.22
N LYS A 80 -12.06 -18.09 -1.69
CA LYS A 80 -12.38 -17.97 -3.12
C LYS A 80 -11.49 -16.90 -3.76
N THR A 81 -11.30 -15.78 -3.05
CA THR A 81 -10.46 -14.66 -3.45
C THR A 81 -9.48 -14.30 -2.35
N LEU A 82 -8.20 -14.22 -2.69
CA LEU A 82 -7.14 -13.76 -1.81
C LEU A 82 -6.81 -12.30 -2.17
N VAL A 83 -6.97 -11.42 -1.18
CA VAL A 83 -6.69 -9.99 -1.28
C VAL A 83 -5.30 -9.74 -0.69
N GLU A 84 -4.41 -9.17 -1.50
CA GLU A 84 -3.11 -8.70 -1.06
C GLU A 84 -3.08 -7.18 -1.02
N LYS A 85 -2.54 -6.63 0.08
CA LYS A 85 -2.30 -5.19 0.22
C LYS A 85 -0.94 -4.98 0.86
N THR A 86 -0.02 -4.46 0.07
CA THR A 86 1.25 -3.88 0.52
C THR A 86 1.39 -2.52 -0.11
N CYS A 87 1.47 -1.45 0.70
CA CYS A 87 1.49 -0.07 0.17
C CYS A 87 2.65 0.15 -0.80
N ALA A 88 3.81 -0.47 -0.56
CA ALA A 88 4.97 -0.38 -1.44
C ALA A 88 4.74 -0.94 -2.87
N ASN A 89 3.69 -1.74 -3.10
CA ASN A 89 3.40 -2.28 -4.44
C ASN A 89 3.00 -1.21 -5.46
N CYS A 90 2.54 -0.03 -5.03
CA CYS A 90 2.31 1.10 -5.96
C CYS A 90 3.58 1.55 -6.70
N LEU A 91 4.77 1.29 -6.14
CA LEU A 91 6.05 1.65 -6.75
C LEU A 91 6.57 0.58 -7.72
N ARG A 92 6.01 -0.62 -7.71
CA ARG A 92 6.53 -1.80 -8.42
C ARG A 92 5.43 -2.66 -9.05
N VAL A 93 4.35 -2.03 -9.50
CA VAL A 93 3.23 -2.72 -10.18
C VAL A 93 3.73 -3.64 -11.31
N PRO A 94 4.68 -3.26 -12.18
CA PRO A 94 5.19 -4.17 -13.22
C PRO A 94 5.90 -5.43 -12.68
N PHE A 95 6.60 -5.32 -11.56
CA PHE A 95 7.20 -6.48 -10.88
C PHE A 95 6.11 -7.40 -10.31
N VAL A 96 5.12 -6.82 -9.65
CA VAL A 96 3.97 -7.56 -9.10
C VAL A 96 3.23 -8.30 -10.21
N ASP A 97 2.98 -7.65 -11.34
CA ASP A 97 2.29 -8.24 -12.49
C ASP A 97 3.07 -9.39 -13.13
N ARG A 98 4.41 -9.31 -13.13
CA ARG A 98 5.24 -10.42 -13.61
C ARG A 98 5.21 -11.63 -12.67
N VAL A 99 5.01 -11.40 -11.37
CA VAL A 99 4.92 -12.48 -10.36
C VAL A 99 3.52 -13.12 -10.34
N VAL A 100 2.47 -12.30 -10.43
CA VAL A 100 1.07 -12.73 -10.37
C VAL A 100 0.28 -12.16 -11.57
N PRO A 101 0.56 -12.63 -12.80
CA PRO A 101 -0.04 -12.07 -14.01
C PRO A 101 -1.56 -12.22 -14.09
N GLU A 102 -2.13 -13.17 -13.35
CA GLU A 102 -3.57 -13.39 -13.26
C GLU A 102 -4.30 -12.44 -12.29
N ALA A 103 -3.57 -11.62 -11.52
CA ALA A 103 -4.17 -10.75 -10.53
C ALA A 103 -5.05 -9.66 -11.16
N ARG A 104 -6.15 -9.34 -10.47
CA ARG A 104 -6.92 -8.10 -10.69
C ARG A 104 -6.43 -7.03 -9.73
N TYR A 105 -6.46 -5.77 -10.16
CA TYR A 105 -6.00 -4.64 -9.36
C TYR A 105 -7.14 -3.73 -8.96
N ILE A 106 -7.23 -3.42 -7.67
CA ILE A 106 -8.06 -2.32 -7.19
C ILE A 106 -7.13 -1.16 -6.84
N TYR A 107 -7.21 -0.09 -7.61
CA TYR A 107 -6.38 1.09 -7.43
C TYR A 107 -7.15 2.19 -6.72
N ILE A 108 -6.86 2.38 -5.43
CA ILE A 108 -7.48 3.40 -4.60
C ILE A 108 -6.59 4.65 -4.49
N VAL A 109 -7.17 5.81 -4.80
CA VAL A 109 -6.51 7.12 -4.76
C VAL A 109 -7.26 8.04 -3.82
N ARG A 110 -6.51 8.82 -3.04
CA ARG A 110 -6.99 9.87 -2.15
C ARG A 110 -6.27 11.17 -2.50
N ASP A 111 -6.91 12.31 -2.20
CA ASP A 111 -6.28 13.62 -2.20
C ASP A 111 -4.89 13.59 -1.52
N GLY A 112 -3.86 13.95 -2.29
CA GLY A 112 -2.47 13.88 -1.86
C GLY A 112 -2.13 14.80 -0.71
N ILE A 113 -2.80 15.95 -0.61
CA ILE A 113 -2.58 16.90 0.48
C ILE A 113 -3.22 16.38 1.77
N ASP A 114 -4.43 15.84 1.67
CA ASP A 114 -5.12 15.22 2.79
C ASP A 114 -4.40 13.95 3.29
N ALA A 115 -3.86 13.15 2.37
CA ALA A 115 -3.00 12.00 2.68
C ALA A 115 -1.69 12.44 3.37
N THR A 116 -1.06 13.53 2.91
CA THR A 116 0.16 14.10 3.50
C THR A 116 -0.05 14.52 4.95
N GLY A 117 -1.12 15.26 5.25
CA GLY A 117 -1.44 15.65 6.62
C GLY A 117 -1.70 14.45 7.54
N SER A 118 -2.25 13.35 7.00
CA SER A 118 -2.39 12.08 7.74
C SER A 118 -1.06 11.34 7.93
N ALA A 119 -0.17 11.34 6.93
CA ALA A 119 1.12 10.65 6.98
C ALA A 119 2.06 11.27 8.02
N ARG A 120 2.07 12.61 8.11
CA ARG A 120 2.86 13.37 9.10
C ARG A 120 2.69 12.84 10.53
N GLN A 121 1.46 12.54 10.93
CA GLN A 121 1.15 12.02 12.27
C GLN A 121 1.77 10.65 12.54
N ARG A 122 1.97 9.84 11.49
CA ARG A 122 2.54 8.50 11.61
C ARG A 122 4.06 8.49 11.64
N TRP A 123 4.70 9.40 10.91
CA TRP A 123 6.14 9.66 11.01
C TRP A 123 6.56 10.10 12.42
N THR A 124 5.66 10.76 13.16
CA THR A 124 5.91 11.19 14.55
C THR A 124 5.51 10.16 15.61
N ALA A 125 4.89 9.03 15.23
CA ALA A 125 4.43 8.01 16.17
C ALA A 125 5.59 7.14 16.69
N GLY A 126 5.51 6.71 17.96
CA GLY A 126 6.48 5.78 18.55
C GLY A 126 6.49 4.41 17.87
N LEU A 127 7.61 3.68 18.01
CA LEU A 127 7.75 2.31 17.49
C LEU A 127 6.78 1.36 18.22
N ASP A 128 5.92 0.70 17.46
CA ASP A 128 5.00 -0.32 17.96
C ASP A 128 5.67 -1.71 17.85
N ILE A 129 6.23 -2.18 18.97
CA ILE A 129 7.04 -3.42 19.03
C ILE A 129 6.20 -4.69 18.80
N PRO A 130 5.02 -4.88 19.43
CA PRO A 130 4.12 -5.99 19.11
C PRO A 130 3.77 -6.08 17.62
N TYR A 131 3.47 -4.95 17.00
CA TYR A 131 3.15 -4.87 15.57
C TYR A 131 4.32 -5.30 14.65
N LEU A 132 5.57 -5.02 15.04
CA LEU A 132 6.75 -5.47 14.30
C LEU A 132 6.96 -6.99 14.40
N LEU A 133 6.68 -7.59 15.56
CA LEU A 133 6.82 -9.04 15.78
C LEU A 133 5.83 -9.87 14.97
N GLU A 134 4.62 -9.35 14.72
CA GLU A 134 3.65 -10.00 13.81
C GLU A 134 4.20 -10.15 12.39
N LYS A 135 5.05 -9.23 11.93
CA LYS A 135 5.65 -9.28 10.59
C LYS A 135 6.81 -10.28 10.48
N VAL A 136 7.48 -10.61 11.59
CA VAL A 136 8.65 -11.50 11.61
C VAL A 136 8.31 -12.89 11.06
N ARG A 137 7.09 -13.40 11.33
CA ARG A 137 6.64 -14.72 10.82
C ARG A 137 6.52 -14.78 9.28
N PHE A 138 6.50 -13.63 8.61
CA PHE A 138 6.42 -13.53 7.15
C PHE A 138 7.77 -13.16 6.51
N VAL A 139 8.84 -13.04 7.31
CA VAL A 139 10.19 -12.88 6.77
C VAL A 139 10.65 -14.24 6.26
N PRO A 140 11.04 -14.37 4.98
CA PRO A 140 11.62 -15.60 4.47
C PRO A 140 12.82 -16.03 5.32
N VAL A 141 12.89 -17.31 5.70
CA VAL A 141 13.94 -17.80 6.62
C VAL A 141 15.35 -17.54 6.08
N SER A 142 15.53 -17.63 4.77
CA SER A 142 16.78 -17.29 4.09
C SER A 142 17.14 -15.81 4.12
N ASP A 143 16.16 -14.92 4.32
CA ASP A 143 16.36 -13.47 4.43
C ASP A 143 16.56 -13.01 5.88
N LEU A 144 16.24 -13.85 6.87
CA LEU A 144 16.38 -13.54 8.30
C LEU A 144 17.79 -13.04 8.67
N PRO A 145 18.91 -13.65 8.22
CA PRO A 145 20.25 -13.16 8.56
C PRO A 145 20.49 -11.72 8.10
N TYR A 146 20.00 -11.35 6.91
CA TYR A 146 20.12 -9.99 6.39
C TYR A 146 19.35 -8.98 7.26
N TYR A 147 18.09 -9.28 7.58
CA TYR A 147 17.27 -8.37 8.40
C TYR A 147 17.73 -8.32 9.86
N ALA A 148 18.16 -9.44 10.43
CA ALA A 148 18.73 -9.50 11.78
C ALA A 148 20.00 -8.64 11.89
N PHE A 149 20.93 -8.78 10.93
CA PHE A 149 22.13 -7.96 10.86
C PHE A 149 21.77 -6.47 10.67
N ARG A 150 20.87 -6.14 9.75
CA ARG A 150 20.42 -4.76 9.51
C ARG A 150 19.80 -4.13 10.75
N TYR A 151 18.95 -4.86 11.47
CA TYR A 151 18.34 -4.38 12.71
C TYR A 151 19.38 -4.19 13.81
N PHE A 152 20.31 -5.15 13.97
CA PHE A 152 21.42 -5.05 14.91
C PHE A 152 22.29 -3.82 14.65
N TRP A 153 22.68 -3.59 13.40
CA TRP A 153 23.43 -2.39 13.01
C TRP A 153 22.63 -1.11 13.20
N ALA A 154 21.36 -1.07 12.80
CA ALA A 154 20.52 0.10 13.04
C ALA A 154 20.45 0.43 14.55
N ARG A 155 20.41 -0.59 15.42
CA ARG A 155 20.43 -0.40 16.87
C ARG A 155 21.80 0.07 17.39
N LEU A 156 22.90 -0.42 16.82
CA LEU A 156 24.26 0.04 17.14
C LEU A 156 24.48 1.49 16.69
N PHE A 157 24.09 1.84 15.46
CA PHE A 157 24.14 3.22 14.94
C PHE A 157 23.28 4.19 15.76
N ARG A 158 22.15 3.73 16.30
CA ARG A 158 21.27 4.53 17.17
C ARG A 158 21.88 4.84 18.55
N LEU A 159 22.86 4.06 19.00
CA LEU A 159 23.64 4.36 20.21
C LEU A 159 24.73 5.43 19.96
N VAL A 160 25.13 5.62 18.70
CA VAL A 160 26.22 6.52 18.30
C VAL A 160 25.68 7.84 17.70
N SER A 161 24.50 7.84 17.09
CA SER A 161 23.94 9.02 16.41
C SER A 161 23.09 9.90 17.33
N ARG A 162 23.45 11.19 17.44
CA ARG A 162 22.67 12.23 18.14
C ARG A 162 21.46 12.75 17.35
N GLU A 163 21.32 12.40 16.07
CA GLU A 163 20.18 12.85 15.25
C GLU A 163 18.96 11.94 15.42
N LYS A 164 17.87 12.47 15.98
CA LYS A 164 16.55 11.81 16.12
C LYS A 164 15.79 11.64 14.78
N ARG A 165 16.47 11.66 13.63
CA ARG A 165 15.87 11.61 12.27
C ARG A 165 15.52 10.20 11.75
N LEU A 166 15.64 9.16 12.59
CA LEU A 166 15.77 7.77 12.13
C LEU A 166 14.48 6.96 11.91
N ALA A 167 13.28 7.52 12.15
CA ALA A 167 12.05 6.78 11.90
C ALA A 167 11.57 6.97 10.46
N PHE A 168 12.27 6.35 9.50
CA PHE A 168 11.78 6.25 8.13
C PHE A 168 10.43 5.52 8.11
N TRP A 169 9.40 6.13 7.51
CA TRP A 169 8.06 5.55 7.39
C TRP A 169 7.57 5.53 5.94
N GLY A 170 6.88 4.46 5.57
CA GLY A 170 6.30 4.28 4.24
C GLY A 170 7.25 3.64 3.21
N PRO A 171 6.84 3.62 1.93
CA PRO A 171 7.61 3.04 0.83
C PRO A 171 8.93 3.79 0.59
N ALA A 172 10.00 3.03 0.35
CA ALA A 172 11.33 3.59 0.07
C ALA A 172 11.47 3.92 -1.42
N LEU A 173 11.85 5.17 -1.73
CA LEU A 173 12.12 5.63 -3.09
C LEU A 173 13.61 5.51 -3.42
N ASP A 174 13.96 5.40 -4.71
CA ASP A 174 15.38 5.31 -5.14
C ASP A 174 16.21 6.52 -4.70
N ASN A 175 15.63 7.72 -4.75
CA ASN A 175 16.26 8.98 -4.37
C ASN A 175 15.88 9.45 -2.96
N MET A 176 15.38 8.57 -2.09
CA MET A 176 14.83 8.93 -0.78
C MET A 176 15.82 9.68 0.12
N GLN A 177 17.11 9.32 0.08
CA GLN A 177 18.14 10.02 0.88
C GLN A 177 18.33 11.47 0.45
N ALA A 178 18.26 11.75 -0.85
CA ALA A 178 18.32 13.13 -1.35
C ALA A 178 17.04 13.88 -0.96
N ILE A 179 15.88 13.24 -1.09
CA ILE A 179 14.58 13.81 -0.72
C ILE A 179 14.57 14.21 0.77
N LEU A 180 15.01 13.31 1.67
CA LEU A 180 15.07 13.56 3.11
C LEU A 180 16.04 14.68 3.52
N ARG A 181 17.06 14.97 2.71
CA ARG A 181 18.04 16.03 2.99
C ARG A 181 17.56 17.41 2.55
N ASN A 182 16.78 17.47 1.48
CA ASN A 182 16.45 18.70 0.79
C ASN A 182 15.01 19.20 1.05
N HIS A 183 14.18 18.40 1.72
CA HIS A 183 12.76 18.68 1.89
C HIS A 183 12.30 18.60 3.36
N SER A 184 11.28 19.39 3.68
CA SER A 184 10.53 19.30 4.93
C SER A 184 9.79 17.96 5.02
N LEU A 185 9.37 17.54 6.22
CA LEU A 185 8.62 16.28 6.37
C LEU A 185 7.32 16.25 5.55
N ASN A 186 6.64 17.39 5.42
CA ASN A 186 5.41 17.49 4.64
C ASN A 186 5.69 17.36 3.15
N GLU A 187 6.75 18.02 2.66
CA GLU A 187 7.21 17.90 1.29
C GLU A 187 7.66 16.46 0.97
N VAL A 188 8.40 15.80 1.88
CA VAL A 188 8.78 14.38 1.75
C VAL A 188 7.53 13.51 1.62
N CYS A 189 6.50 13.73 2.45
CA CYS A 189 5.25 12.98 2.40
C CYS A 189 4.49 13.22 1.09
N ALA A 190 4.42 14.48 0.62
CA ALA A 190 3.78 14.83 -0.64
C ALA A 190 4.51 14.23 -1.85
N LEU A 191 5.84 14.30 -1.89
CA LEU A 191 6.66 13.68 -2.93
C LEU A 191 6.59 12.15 -2.91
N GLN A 192 6.52 11.54 -1.72
CA GLN A 192 6.25 10.11 -1.59
C GLN A 192 4.88 9.75 -2.16
N TRP A 193 3.83 10.51 -1.83
CA TRP A 193 2.50 10.31 -2.40
C TRP A 193 2.54 10.44 -3.93
N GLN A 194 3.13 11.52 -4.45
CA GLN A 194 3.26 11.77 -5.88
C GLN A 194 3.93 10.61 -6.59
N ARG A 195 5.10 10.17 -6.10
CA ARG A 195 5.83 9.05 -6.70
C ARG A 195 5.01 7.76 -6.70
N CYS A 196 4.29 7.49 -5.60
CA CYS A 196 3.43 6.32 -5.48
C CYS A 196 2.29 6.35 -6.51
N VAL A 197 1.60 7.49 -6.65
CA VAL A 197 0.47 7.58 -7.59
C VAL A 197 0.95 7.61 -9.03
N ASP A 198 2.02 8.34 -9.36
CA ASP A 198 2.54 8.43 -10.71
C ASP A 198 3.01 7.05 -11.23
N LYS A 199 3.78 6.31 -10.42
CA LYS A 199 4.25 4.97 -10.79
C LYS A 199 3.12 3.97 -10.96
N ALA A 200 2.16 3.98 -10.03
CA ALA A 200 1.01 3.09 -10.12
C ALA A 200 0.16 3.42 -11.34
N ASP A 201 -0.14 4.69 -11.55
CA ASP A 201 -0.97 5.16 -12.65
C ASP A 201 -0.36 4.86 -14.01
N GLU A 202 0.94 5.12 -14.18
CA GLU A 202 1.68 4.81 -15.41
C GLU A 202 1.58 3.32 -15.76
N ALA A 203 1.81 2.46 -14.77
CA ALA A 203 1.81 1.01 -14.97
C ALA A 203 0.40 0.47 -15.22
N LEU A 204 -0.57 0.87 -14.40
CA LEU A 204 -1.94 0.38 -14.45
C LEU A 204 -2.69 0.86 -15.69
N SER A 205 -2.38 2.06 -16.20
CA SER A 205 -3.02 2.60 -17.42
C SER A 205 -2.62 1.86 -18.69
N ARG A 206 -1.55 1.06 -18.65
CA ARG A 206 -1.09 0.22 -19.76
C ARG A 206 -1.65 -1.21 -19.71
N MET A 207 -2.41 -1.56 -18.67
CA MET A 207 -2.95 -2.90 -18.50
C MET A 207 -4.18 -3.15 -19.39
N PRO A 208 -4.46 -4.43 -19.72
CA PRO A 208 -5.67 -4.79 -20.45
C PRO A 208 -6.95 -4.34 -19.74
N GLU A 209 -7.99 -4.07 -20.52
CA GLU A 209 -9.32 -3.76 -20.03
C GLU A 209 -9.84 -4.86 -19.09
N GLY A 210 -10.54 -4.47 -18.01
CA GLY A 210 -11.07 -5.40 -17.01
C GLY A 210 -10.03 -5.92 -16.00
N LYS A 211 -8.74 -5.57 -16.11
CA LYS A 211 -7.73 -5.95 -15.11
C LYS A 211 -7.64 -4.97 -13.93
N VAL A 212 -8.09 -3.73 -14.12
CA VAL A 212 -7.94 -2.64 -13.14
C VAL A 212 -9.28 -1.98 -12.86
N LEU A 213 -9.62 -1.85 -11.57
CA LEU A 213 -10.71 -1.02 -11.08
C LEU A 213 -10.13 0.18 -10.33
N ARG A 214 -10.50 1.39 -10.76
CA ARG A 214 -10.09 2.64 -10.09
C ARG A 214 -11.15 3.07 -9.08
N VAL A 215 -10.72 3.45 -7.89
CA VAL A 215 -11.55 3.84 -6.75
C VAL A 215 -11.05 5.17 -6.18
N SER A 216 -11.93 6.14 -6.00
CA SER A 216 -11.65 7.33 -5.20
C SER A 216 -11.97 7.02 -3.74
N TYR A 217 -11.02 7.31 -2.85
CA TYR A 217 -11.22 7.20 -1.41
C TYR A 217 -12.43 8.02 -0.96
N GLU A 218 -12.54 9.26 -1.45
CA GLU A 218 -13.58 10.22 -1.08
C GLU A 218 -14.95 9.74 -1.53
N THR A 219 -15.04 9.15 -2.72
CA THR A 219 -16.28 8.53 -3.22
C THR A 219 -16.64 7.31 -2.38
N PHE A 220 -15.68 6.42 -2.15
CA PHE A 220 -15.89 5.21 -1.34
C PHE A 220 -16.41 5.53 0.07
N VAL A 221 -15.84 6.52 0.77
CA VAL A 221 -16.29 6.82 2.14
C VAL A 221 -17.59 7.64 2.21
N ARG A 222 -18.02 8.23 1.09
CA ARG A 222 -19.32 8.93 0.98
C ARG A 222 -20.44 7.97 0.57
N GLU A 223 -20.14 7.02 -0.30
CA GLU A 223 -21.07 6.07 -0.89
C GLU A 223 -20.58 4.61 -0.71
N PRO A 224 -20.34 4.16 0.54
CA PRO A 224 -19.59 2.94 0.79
C PRO A 224 -20.28 1.67 0.31
N GLU A 225 -21.60 1.55 0.43
CA GLU A 225 -22.33 0.37 -0.06
C GLU A 225 -22.33 0.29 -1.58
N ALA A 226 -22.52 1.43 -2.27
CA ALA A 226 -22.53 1.48 -3.72
C ALA A 226 -21.14 1.15 -4.31
N GLU A 227 -20.09 1.76 -3.77
CA GLU A 227 -18.73 1.48 -4.21
C GLU A 227 -18.29 0.06 -3.82
N MET A 228 -18.69 -0.47 -2.66
CA MET A 228 -18.42 -1.86 -2.31
C MET A 228 -19.10 -2.83 -3.29
N ARG A 229 -20.36 -2.59 -3.67
CA ARG A 229 -21.06 -3.41 -4.69
C ARG A 229 -20.32 -3.38 -6.03
N ARG A 230 -19.84 -2.21 -6.46
CA ARG A 230 -19.05 -2.05 -7.69
C ARG A 230 -17.74 -2.84 -7.62
N ILE A 231 -17.05 -2.81 -6.49
CA ILE A 231 -15.81 -3.57 -6.25
C ILE A 231 -16.07 -5.08 -6.26
N LEU A 232 -17.12 -5.54 -5.58
CA LEU A 232 -17.47 -6.96 -5.54
C LEU A 232 -17.84 -7.50 -6.91
N SER A 233 -18.61 -6.74 -7.71
CA SER A 233 -18.92 -7.10 -9.10
C SER A 233 -17.65 -7.23 -9.95
N PHE A 234 -16.72 -6.27 -9.84
CA PHE A 234 -15.40 -6.38 -10.48
C PHE A 234 -14.60 -7.60 -10.02
N MET A 235 -14.75 -8.01 -8.76
CA MET A 235 -14.13 -9.21 -8.22
C MET A 235 -14.89 -10.50 -8.57
N GLY A 236 -16.07 -10.45 -9.19
CA GLY A 236 -16.90 -11.62 -9.50
C GLY A 236 -17.63 -12.20 -8.27
N HIS A 237 -18.03 -11.31 -7.36
CA HIS A 237 -18.77 -11.60 -6.14
C HIS A 237 -20.15 -10.93 -6.13
N ASP A 238 -20.87 -10.99 -7.26
CA ASP A 238 -22.23 -10.44 -7.38
C ASP A 238 -23.25 -11.18 -6.49
N GLU A 239 -22.90 -12.37 -5.99
CA GLU A 239 -23.74 -13.15 -5.08
C GLU A 239 -23.84 -12.60 -3.65
N VAL A 240 -22.97 -11.64 -3.27
CA VAL A 240 -22.91 -11.13 -1.89
C VAL A 240 -24.17 -10.30 -1.59
N PRO A 241 -24.95 -10.63 -0.53
CA PRO A 241 -26.15 -9.90 -0.16
C PRO A 241 -25.91 -8.45 0.30
N ASP A 242 -26.89 -7.57 0.08
CA ASP A 242 -26.81 -6.15 0.45
C ASP A 242 -26.62 -5.92 1.96
N ASP A 243 -27.18 -6.77 2.82
CA ASP A 243 -27.00 -6.68 4.27
C ASP A 243 -25.57 -7.04 4.70
N ALA A 244 -24.94 -8.02 4.03
CA ALA A 244 -23.54 -8.32 4.22
C ALA A 244 -22.63 -7.16 3.77
N ILE A 245 -22.97 -6.52 2.64
CA ILE A 245 -22.28 -5.30 2.16
C ILE A 245 -22.39 -4.18 3.19
N ALA A 246 -23.61 -3.88 3.67
CA ALA A 246 -23.86 -2.84 4.65
C ALA A 246 -23.07 -3.09 5.95
N ASN A 247 -23.04 -4.33 6.43
CA ASN A 247 -22.26 -4.72 7.61
C ASN A 247 -20.75 -4.55 7.40
N ALA A 248 -20.23 -4.96 6.25
CA ALA A 248 -18.81 -4.86 5.91
C ALA A 248 -18.31 -3.42 5.90
N VAL A 249 -19.17 -2.47 5.54
CA VAL A 249 -18.83 -1.04 5.45
C VAL A 249 -19.37 -0.20 6.61
N ALA A 250 -20.01 -0.79 7.62
CA ALA A 250 -20.63 -0.05 8.72
C ALA A 250 -19.66 0.86 9.50
N GLY A 251 -18.36 0.49 9.55
CA GLY A 251 -17.30 1.29 10.18
C GLY A 251 -16.70 2.38 9.28
N VAL A 252 -17.07 2.44 8.01
CA VAL A 252 -16.53 3.41 7.04
C VAL A 252 -17.13 4.79 7.30
N SER A 253 -16.29 5.82 7.29
CA SER A 253 -16.74 7.19 7.59
C SER A 253 -16.04 8.24 6.74
N SER A 254 -16.83 9.17 6.21
CA SER A 254 -16.36 10.37 5.50
C SER A 254 -15.78 11.46 6.42
N LYS A 255 -15.87 11.31 7.75
CA LYS A 255 -15.41 12.29 8.74
C LYS A 255 -13.92 12.62 8.67
N THR A 256 -13.12 11.83 7.97
CA THR A 256 -11.67 12.04 7.83
C THR A 256 -11.27 12.80 6.58
N ILE A 257 -12.20 13.02 5.64
CA ILE A 257 -11.94 13.86 4.47
C ILE A 257 -11.60 15.29 4.91
N GLY A 258 -10.50 15.83 4.37
CA GLY A 258 -10.06 17.20 4.59
C GLY A 258 -9.39 17.47 5.95
N LYS A 259 -9.33 16.48 6.85
CA LYS A 259 -8.65 16.64 8.15
C LYS A 259 -7.15 16.88 7.99
N GLY A 260 -6.52 16.24 7.01
CA GLY A 260 -5.10 16.40 6.68
C GLY A 260 -4.82 17.79 6.14
N ARG A 261 -5.61 18.27 5.18
CA ARG A 261 -5.55 19.66 4.68
C ARG A 261 -5.68 20.67 5.82
N LYS A 262 -6.73 20.55 6.64
CA LYS A 262 -6.95 21.43 7.80
C LYS A 262 -5.80 21.42 8.80
N ALA A 263 -5.15 20.27 9.00
CA ALA A 263 -4.04 20.14 9.93
C ALA A 263 -2.70 20.71 9.42
N LEU A 264 -2.58 20.94 8.10
CA LEU A 264 -1.42 21.56 7.48
C LEU A 264 -1.51 23.09 7.51
N GLY A 265 -2.72 23.65 7.38
CA GLY A 265 -2.95 25.09 7.28
C GLY A 265 -2.81 25.60 5.85
N ASP A 266 -3.47 26.72 5.54
CA ASP A 266 -3.70 27.17 4.16
C ASP A 266 -2.40 27.47 3.39
N ASP A 267 -1.42 28.11 4.04
CA ASP A 267 -0.12 28.43 3.42
C ASP A 267 0.66 27.17 3.03
N GLU A 268 0.70 26.18 3.94
CA GLU A 268 1.38 24.90 3.70
C GLU A 268 0.64 24.08 2.65
N VAL A 269 -0.69 24.11 2.64
CA VAL A 269 -1.51 23.47 1.60
C VAL A 269 -1.17 24.06 0.23
N ALA A 270 -1.18 25.38 0.09
CA ALA A 270 -0.87 26.04 -1.19
C ALA A 270 0.56 25.72 -1.68
N HIS A 271 1.54 25.68 -0.76
CA HIS A 271 2.91 25.28 -1.09
C HIS A 271 3.00 23.84 -1.60
N LEU A 272 2.38 22.89 -0.90
CA LEU A 272 2.39 21.48 -1.30
C LEU A 272 1.59 21.24 -2.58
N GLU A 273 0.48 21.95 -2.76
CA GLU A 273 -0.29 21.92 -4.00
C GLU A 273 0.54 22.35 -5.20
N ALA A 274 1.34 23.41 -5.07
CA ALA A 274 2.27 23.82 -6.12
C ALA A 274 3.34 22.74 -6.38
N LEU A 275 3.90 22.14 -5.32
CA LEU A 275 4.95 21.12 -5.40
C LEU A 275 4.51 19.85 -6.16
N VAL A 276 3.30 19.35 -5.92
CA VAL A 276 2.79 18.10 -6.53
C VAL A 276 1.59 18.32 -7.47
N SER A 277 1.51 19.53 -8.04
CA SER A 277 0.36 20.04 -8.82
C SER A 277 -0.05 19.13 -9.97
N SER A 278 0.90 18.63 -10.76
CA SER A 278 0.63 17.79 -11.93
C SER A 278 -0.16 16.52 -11.58
N SER A 279 0.18 15.88 -10.46
CA SER A 279 -0.48 14.66 -10.01
C SER A 279 -1.83 14.97 -9.35
N LEU A 280 -1.97 16.09 -8.63
CA LEU A 280 -3.25 16.52 -8.09
C LEU A 280 -4.26 16.88 -9.19
N GLN A 281 -3.83 17.60 -10.23
CA GLN A 281 -4.67 17.92 -11.40
C GLN A 281 -5.16 16.65 -12.10
N ARG A 282 -4.28 15.64 -12.26
CA ARG A 282 -4.65 14.35 -12.88
C ARG A 282 -5.84 13.68 -12.20
N TYR A 283 -5.97 13.82 -10.89
CA TYR A 283 -7.05 13.23 -10.10
C TYR A 283 -8.17 14.22 -9.72
N GLY A 284 -8.11 15.47 -10.19
CA GLY A 284 -9.14 16.48 -9.92
C GLY A 284 -9.16 17.01 -8.49
N TYR A 285 -7.99 17.13 -7.85
CA TYR A 285 -7.85 17.67 -6.49
C TYR A 285 -7.35 19.14 -6.44
N LEU A 286 -7.25 19.79 -7.61
CA LEU A 286 -6.93 21.22 -7.77
C LEU A 286 -8.06 21.93 -8.52
#